data_AF-A0A5D0N9S2-F1
#
_entry.id   AF-A0A5D0N9S2-F1
#
_cell.length_a   1.000
_cell.length_b   1.000
_cell.length_c   1.000
_cell.angle_alpha   90.00
_cell.angle_beta   90.00
_cell.angle_gamma   90.00
#
_symmetry.space_group_name_H-M   'P 1'
#
loop_
_entity.id
_entity.type
_entity.pdbx_description
1 polymer ?
#
loop_
_entity_poly.entity_id
_entity_poly.type
_entity_poly.pdbx_seq_one_letter_code
_entity_poly.pdbx_strand_id
1 'polypeptide(L)'
;MGESVRPRVLDRAWRSSALALVGALEARGLVAEVWGHGAVRARNPAGEPDADSPSQQGGQVMGPALGQEVVCRHREGVLWWWWVWPGLTRQCPPDLEPLCPVTDPEAAADRIARVVAVPFANSPVEQVASGGRG
;
A
#
# COMPACT_ATOMS: atom_id res chain seq x y z
N MET A 1 -12.87 24.90 34.47
CA MET A 1 -12.45 23.49 34.33
C MET A 1 -12.82 23.04 32.93
N GLY A 2 -11.83 22.97 32.05
CA GLY A 2 -11.97 22.45 30.69
C GLY A 2 -10.73 21.63 30.42
N GLU A 3 -10.69 20.43 30.97
CA GLU A 3 -9.57 19.51 30.78
C GLU A 3 -9.48 19.18 29.29
N SER A 4 -8.50 19.82 28.64
CA SER A 4 -8.03 19.48 27.30
C SER A 4 -7.26 18.15 27.35
N VAL A 5 -7.95 17.09 27.76
CA VAL A 5 -7.52 15.71 27.55
C VAL A 5 -8.05 15.37 26.17
N ARG A 6 -7.28 15.45 25.06
CA ARG A 6 -7.40 14.64 23.80
C ARG A 6 -6.31 14.90 22.70
N PRO A 7 -5.02 15.12 22.98
CA PRO A 7 -4.00 14.86 21.94
C PRO A 7 -3.30 13.51 22.10
N ARG A 8 -2.94 13.12 23.33
CA ARG A 8 -2.04 11.96 23.55
C ARG A 8 -2.68 10.57 23.43
N VAL A 9 -3.99 10.45 23.64
CA VAL A 9 -4.71 9.15 23.55
C VAL A 9 -4.96 8.78 22.08
N LEU A 10 -5.29 9.77 21.24
CA LEU A 10 -5.46 9.57 19.80
C LEU A 10 -4.11 9.26 19.13
N ASP A 11 -3.02 9.84 19.63
CA ASP A 11 -1.64 9.51 19.23
C ASP A 11 -1.21 8.07 19.59
N ARG A 12 -1.89 7.40 20.52
CA ARG A 12 -1.68 5.95 20.76
C ARG A 12 -2.63 5.07 19.97
N ALA A 13 -3.86 5.55 19.70
CA ALA A 13 -4.89 4.78 19.00
C ALA A 13 -4.51 4.47 17.54
N TRP A 14 -3.78 5.36 16.86
CA TRP A 14 -3.33 5.09 15.50
C TRP A 14 -2.34 3.92 15.45
N ARG A 15 -1.49 3.73 16.47
CA ARG A 15 -0.44 2.72 16.46
C ARG A 15 -1.02 1.30 16.43
N SER A 16 -1.98 1.01 17.30
CA SER A 16 -2.65 -0.30 17.29
C SER A 16 -3.38 -0.54 15.97
N SER A 17 -4.00 0.49 15.41
CA SER A 17 -4.73 0.40 14.15
C SER A 17 -3.79 0.24 12.94
N ALA A 18 -2.62 0.88 12.96
CA ALA A 18 -1.57 0.72 11.96
C ALA A 18 -1.00 -0.70 11.96
N LEU A 19 -0.76 -1.27 13.15
CA LEU A 19 -0.34 -2.67 13.28
C LEU A 19 -1.41 -3.64 12.78
N ALA A 20 -2.69 -3.38 13.09
CA ALA A 20 -3.80 -4.17 12.57
C ALA A 20 -3.89 -4.09 11.04
N LEU A 21 -3.69 -2.90 10.47
CA LEU A 21 -3.64 -2.70 9.01
C LEU A 21 -2.47 -3.45 8.38
N VAL A 22 -1.27 -3.40 8.98
CA VAL A 22 -0.12 -4.19 8.49
C VAL A 22 -0.45 -5.68 8.47
N GLY A 23 -0.98 -6.24 9.57
CA GLY A 23 -1.36 -7.65 9.61
C GLY A 23 -2.42 -8.03 8.57
N ALA A 24 -3.40 -7.15 8.34
CA ALA A 24 -4.43 -7.34 7.32
C ALA A 24 -3.85 -7.30 5.89
N LEU A 25 -2.85 -6.46 5.62
CA LEU A 25 -2.15 -6.40 4.34
C LEU A 25 -1.25 -7.63 4.11
N GLU A 26 -0.53 -8.07 5.15
CA GLU A 26 0.30 -9.28 5.12
C GLU A 26 -0.53 -10.54 4.88
N ALA A 27 -1.71 -10.65 5.51
CA ALA A 27 -2.66 -11.74 5.26
C ALA A 27 -3.14 -11.80 3.80
N ARG A 28 -3.03 -10.69 3.05
CA ARG A 28 -3.36 -10.59 1.62
C ARG A 28 -2.13 -10.78 0.71
N GLY A 29 -1.00 -11.20 1.26
CA GLY A 29 0.24 -11.47 0.52
C GLY A 29 1.04 -10.22 0.15
N LEU A 30 0.73 -9.07 0.77
CA LEU A 30 1.48 -7.84 0.58
C LEU A 30 2.58 -7.71 1.63
N VAL A 31 3.66 -7.01 1.29
CA VAL A 31 4.66 -6.60 2.28
C VAL A 31 4.24 -5.23 2.78
N ALA A 32 4.03 -5.09 4.09
CA ALA A 32 3.60 -3.83 4.70
C ALA A 32 4.45 -3.46 5.91
N GLU A 33 4.67 -2.16 6.11
CA GLU A 33 5.44 -1.64 7.23
C GLU A 33 4.88 -0.31 7.74
N VAL A 34 4.97 -0.10 9.05
CA VAL A 34 4.62 1.18 9.68
C VAL A 34 5.80 2.13 9.57
N TRP A 35 5.58 3.27 8.93
CA TRP A 35 6.50 4.39 8.87
C TRP A 35 6.17 5.39 9.99
N GLY A 36 7.18 6.17 10.41
CA GLY A 36 7.00 7.19 11.44
C GLY A 36 5.81 8.12 11.14
N HIS A 37 5.19 8.67 12.21
CA HIS A 37 4.04 9.59 12.11
C HIS A 37 2.72 8.98 11.62
N GLY A 38 2.52 7.67 11.76
CA GLY A 38 1.23 7.03 11.43
C GLY A 38 1.02 6.76 9.96
N ALA A 39 2.10 6.66 9.19
CA ALA A 39 2.06 6.17 7.82
C ALA A 39 2.20 4.64 7.79
N VAL A 40 1.52 3.99 6.85
CA VAL A 40 1.69 2.58 6.52
C VAL A 40 1.98 2.50 5.03
N ARG A 41 3.06 1.82 4.69
CA ARG A 41 3.45 1.56 3.30
C ARG A 41 3.24 0.09 2.99
N ALA A 42 2.53 -0.19 1.91
CA ALA A 42 2.27 -1.52 1.39
C ALA A 42 2.93 -1.65 0.02
N ARG A 43 3.47 -2.82 -0.31
CA ARG A 43 4.02 -3.11 -1.65
C ARG A 43 3.71 -4.54 -2.06
N ASN A 44 3.55 -4.75 -3.36
CA ASN A 44 3.43 -6.07 -3.94
C ASN A 44 4.83 -6.67 -4.20
N PRO A 45 5.23 -7.77 -3.51
CA PRO A 45 6.52 -8.40 -3.75
C PRO A 45 6.65 -8.98 -5.16
N ALA A 46 5.53 -9.32 -5.83
CA ALA A 46 5.54 -9.81 -7.21
C ALA A 46 5.92 -8.74 -8.26
N GLY A 47 6.09 -7.48 -7.85
CA GLY A 47 6.50 -6.37 -8.71
C GLY A 47 7.99 -6.01 -8.64
N GLU A 48 8.78 -6.61 -7.73
CA GLU A 48 10.23 -6.42 -7.71
C GLU A 48 10.91 -7.44 -8.65
N PRO A 49 11.77 -7.02 -9.59
CA PRO A 49 12.57 -7.97 -10.35
C PRO A 49 13.51 -8.73 -9.41
N ASP A 50 13.68 -10.02 -9.67
CA ASP A 50 14.72 -10.83 -9.03
C ASP A 50 16.08 -10.14 -9.18
N ALA A 51 16.74 -9.88 -8.05
CA ALA A 51 18.05 -9.23 -7.99
C ALA A 51 19.15 -10.03 -8.72
N ASP A 52 18.88 -11.30 -9.01
CA ASP A 52 19.79 -12.25 -9.68
C ASP A 52 19.58 -12.35 -11.20
N SER A 53 18.67 -11.57 -11.79
CA SER A 53 18.44 -11.61 -13.25
C SER A 53 19.45 -10.73 -14.01
N PRO A 54 20.32 -11.29 -14.88
CA PRO A 54 21.36 -10.54 -15.61
C PRO A 54 20.82 -9.76 -16.82
N SER A 55 19.73 -9.02 -16.65
CA SER A 55 19.11 -8.17 -17.68
C SER A 55 19.14 -6.70 -17.26
N GLN A 56 20.33 -6.15 -17.10
CA GLN A 56 20.56 -4.71 -16.93
C GLN A 56 21.56 -4.26 -18.00
N GLN A 57 21.06 -3.93 -19.19
CA GLN A 57 21.79 -3.17 -20.20
C GLN A 57 20.80 -2.61 -21.23
N GLY A 58 20.33 -1.38 -21.01
CA GLY A 58 19.50 -0.63 -21.96
C GLY A 58 18.36 0.07 -21.26
N GLY A 59 18.48 1.39 -21.08
CA GLY A 59 17.58 2.18 -20.25
C GLY A 59 16.11 2.03 -20.63
N GLN A 60 15.35 1.44 -19.72
CA GLN A 60 13.94 1.76 -19.52
C GLN A 60 13.72 1.84 -18.03
N VAL A 61 13.22 2.99 -17.58
CA VAL A 61 12.71 3.20 -16.23
C VAL A 61 11.65 2.13 -16.00
N MET A 62 12.00 1.06 -15.28
CA MET A 62 11.02 0.10 -14.78
C MET A 62 10.00 0.92 -13.99
N GLY A 63 8.72 0.79 -14.39
CA GLY A 63 7.62 1.57 -13.85
C GLY A 63 7.58 1.57 -12.31
N PRO A 64 6.91 2.55 -11.68
CA PRO A 64 6.90 2.68 -10.23
C PRO A 64 6.47 1.35 -9.62
N ALA A 65 7.42 0.63 -9.02
CA ALA A 65 7.13 -0.61 -8.33
C ALA A 65 5.98 -0.31 -7.36
N LEU A 66 4.88 -1.04 -7.54
CA LEU A 66 3.50 -0.86 -7.04
C LEU A 66 3.42 -0.76 -5.51
N GLY A 67 4.02 0.28 -4.96
CA GLY A 67 4.00 0.62 -3.57
C GLY A 67 2.90 1.63 -3.32
N GLN A 68 2.02 1.31 -2.38
CA GLN A 68 1.00 2.23 -1.90
C GLN A 68 1.36 2.73 -0.51
N GLU A 69 1.27 4.04 -0.33
CA GLU A 69 1.36 4.66 0.99
C GLU A 69 -0.02 5.16 1.43
N VAL A 70 -0.34 4.94 2.70
CA VAL A 70 -1.48 5.55 3.38
C VAL A 70 -1.01 6.21 4.68
N VAL A 71 -1.65 7.31 5.06
CA VAL A 71 -1.33 8.03 6.30
C VAL A 71 -2.57 8.17 7.18
N CYS A 72 -2.38 8.03 8.49
CA CYS A 72 -3.40 8.29 9.49
C CYS A 72 -3.46 9.79 9.79
N ARG A 73 -4.59 10.44 9.49
CA ARG A 73 -4.83 11.86 9.82
C ARG A 73 -6.23 12.08 10.35
N HIS A 74 -6.38 13.14 11.15
CA HIS A 74 -7.69 13.55 11.65
C HIS A 74 -8.55 14.14 10.54
N ARG A 75 -9.82 13.73 10.53
CA ARG A 75 -10.91 14.32 9.78
C ARG A 75 -12.06 14.57 10.75
N GLU A 76 -12.43 15.83 10.95
CA GLU A 76 -13.61 16.20 11.74
C GLU A 76 -13.61 15.58 13.17
N GLY A 77 -12.44 15.49 13.80
CA GLY A 77 -12.27 14.93 15.14
C GLY A 77 -12.13 13.40 15.22
N VAL A 78 -12.13 12.70 14.08
CA VAL A 78 -11.96 11.24 13.99
C VAL A 78 -10.72 10.89 13.18
N LEU A 79 -10.02 9.81 13.52
CA LEU A 79 -8.87 9.33 12.75
C LEU A 79 -9.33 8.61 11.47
N TRP A 80 -8.71 8.96 10.34
CA TRP A 80 -8.98 8.41 9.02
C TRP A 80 -7.68 7.97 8.35
N TRP A 81 -7.77 6.91 7.57
CA TRP A 81 -6.76 6.55 6.58
C TRP A 81 -6.94 7.43 5.35
N TRP A 82 -5.82 7.91 4.83
CA TRP A 82 -5.75 8.72 3.61
C TRP A 82 -4.76 8.07 2.66
N TRP A 83 -5.14 7.90 1.40
CA TRP A 83 -4.20 7.58 0.33
C TRP A 83 -3.20 8.71 0.19
N VAL A 84 -1.93 8.37 0.05
CA VAL A 84 -0.89 9.32 -0.32
C VAL A 84 -0.57 9.09 -1.78
N TRP A 85 -0.94 10.06 -2.62
CA TRP A 85 -0.58 10.08 -4.02
C TRP A 85 0.67 10.95 -4.21
N PRO A 86 1.76 10.40 -4.79
CA PRO A 86 2.95 11.19 -5.01
C PRO A 86 2.62 12.36 -5.94
N GLY A 87 3.08 13.57 -5.59
CA GLY A 87 2.95 14.72 -6.45
C GLY A 87 3.64 14.49 -7.79
N LEU A 88 3.14 15.11 -8.86
CA LEU A 88 3.67 15.00 -10.22
C LEU A 88 5.19 15.30 -10.32
N THR A 89 5.70 16.10 -9.38
CA THR A 89 7.13 16.37 -9.22
C THR A 89 7.51 16.24 -7.73
N ARG A 90 8.81 16.06 -7.43
CA ARG A 90 9.30 16.08 -6.02
C ARG A 90 8.97 17.37 -5.26
N GLN A 91 8.68 18.45 -5.97
CA GLN A 91 8.38 19.76 -5.39
C GLN A 91 6.87 19.94 -5.14
N CYS A 92 6.04 19.09 -5.73
CA CYS A 92 4.61 19.10 -5.48
C CYS A 92 4.32 18.33 -4.17
N PRO A 93 3.53 18.92 -3.25
CA PRO A 93 3.08 18.17 -2.09
C PRO A 93 2.27 16.95 -2.55
N PRO A 94 2.29 15.85 -1.78
CA PRO A 94 1.47 14.69 -2.08
C PRO A 94 -0.02 15.07 -1.94
N ASP A 95 -0.83 14.52 -2.83
CA ASP A 95 -2.28 14.63 -2.73
C ASP A 95 -2.81 13.59 -1.74
N LEU A 96 -3.82 13.96 -0.96
CA LEU A 96 -4.40 13.12 0.07
C LEU A 96 -5.87 12.84 -0.23
N GLU A 97 -6.17 11.59 -0.56
CA GLU A 97 -7.54 11.15 -0.81
C GLU A 97 -8.07 10.34 0.38
N PRO A 98 -9.27 10.62 0.89
CA PRO A 98 -9.82 9.91 2.04
C PRO A 98 -10.13 8.45 1.66
N LEU A 99 -9.54 7.51 2.41
CA LEU A 99 -9.77 6.08 2.24
C LEU A 99 -10.97 5.63 3.09
N CYS A 100 -10.78 5.52 4.40
CA CYS A 100 -11.81 5.06 5.34
C CYS A 100 -11.45 5.42 6.80
N PRO A 101 -12.38 5.31 7.75
CA PRO A 101 -12.08 5.44 9.18
C PRO A 101 -11.00 4.46 9.63
N VAL A 102 -10.16 4.89 10.59
CA VAL A 102 -9.05 4.06 11.13
C VAL A 102 -9.52 2.81 11.87
N THR A 103 -10.77 2.82 12.33
CA THR A 103 -11.41 1.70 13.02
C THR A 103 -11.71 0.50 12.14
N ASP A 104 -11.53 0.60 10.82
CA ASP A 104 -11.81 -0.47 9.86
C ASP A 104 -10.56 -0.84 9.04
N PRO A 105 -9.58 -1.55 9.65
CA PRO A 105 -8.33 -1.91 8.99
C PRO A 105 -8.52 -2.94 7.87
N GLU A 106 -9.56 -3.78 7.94
CA GLU A 106 -9.85 -4.78 6.90
C GLU A 106 -10.36 -4.10 5.63
N ALA A 107 -11.30 -3.15 5.73
CA ALA A 107 -11.75 -2.41 4.56
C ALA A 107 -10.62 -1.57 3.93
N ALA A 108 -9.72 -1.01 4.76
CA ALA A 108 -8.52 -0.35 4.26
C ALA A 108 -7.63 -1.34 3.48
N ALA A 109 -7.34 -2.50 4.05
CA ALA A 109 -6.51 -3.52 3.43
C ALA A 109 -7.11 -4.06 2.12
N ASP A 110 -8.43 -4.27 2.04
CA ASP A 110 -9.10 -4.71 0.82
C ASP A 110 -8.98 -3.68 -0.31
N ARG A 111 -9.15 -2.39 0.02
CA ARG A 111 -9.04 -1.31 -0.96
C ARG A 111 -7.59 -1.13 -1.41
N ILE A 112 -6.63 -1.22 -0.50
CA ILE A 112 -5.20 -1.20 -0.81
C ILE A 112 -4.82 -2.38 -1.69
N ALA A 113 -5.25 -3.59 -1.34
CA ALA A 113 -4.98 -4.78 -2.13
C ALA A 113 -5.55 -4.70 -3.54
N ARG A 114 -6.73 -4.12 -3.75
CA ARG A 114 -7.28 -3.92 -5.11
C ARG A 114 -6.43 -3.01 -6.00
N VAL A 115 -5.71 -2.05 -5.41
CA VAL A 115 -4.85 -1.12 -6.15
C VAL A 115 -3.44 -1.69 -6.33
N VAL A 116 -2.93 -2.39 -5.32
CA VAL A 116 -1.56 -2.91 -5.28
C VAL A 116 -1.43 -4.28 -5.94
N ALA A 117 -2.47 -5.13 -5.84
CA ALA A 117 -2.52 -6.42 -6.50
C ALA A 117 -2.95 -6.22 -7.96
N VAL A 118 -1.99 -5.89 -8.82
CA VAL A 118 -2.09 -6.22 -10.24
C VAL A 118 -1.86 -7.73 -10.34
N PRO A 119 -2.85 -8.55 -10.71
CA PRO A 119 -2.61 -9.96 -10.96
C PRO A 119 -1.74 -10.08 -12.21
N PHE A 120 -0.46 -10.39 -12.05
CA PHE A 120 0.29 -11.10 -13.10
C PHE A 120 -0.18 -12.57 -13.24
N ALA A 121 -1.09 -13.03 -12.37
CA ALA A 121 -1.74 -14.32 -12.44
C ALA A 121 -3.11 -14.22 -13.15
N ASN A 122 -3.10 -13.94 -14.46
CA ASN A 122 -4.10 -14.41 -15.44
C ASN A 122 -3.86 -13.84 -16.86
N SER A 123 -2.61 -13.72 -17.31
CA SER A 123 -2.42 -13.98 -18.74
C SER A 123 -2.66 -15.48 -18.91
N PRO A 124 -3.64 -15.94 -19.71
CA PRO A 124 -3.57 -17.30 -20.20
C PRO A 124 -2.22 -17.38 -20.93
N VAL A 125 -1.24 -18.01 -20.29
CA VAL A 125 -0.20 -18.68 -21.04
C VAL A 125 -0.97 -19.69 -21.85
N GLU A 126 -1.26 -19.29 -23.09
CA GLU A 126 -1.76 -20.18 -24.12
C GLU A 126 -0.79 -21.34 -24.10
N GLN A 127 -1.20 -22.43 -23.44
CA GLN A 127 -0.50 -23.68 -23.48
C GLN A 127 -0.54 -24.09 -24.95
N VAL A 128 0.48 -23.69 -25.69
CA VAL A 128 0.91 -24.38 -26.90
C VAL A 128 1.54 -25.71 -26.47
N ALA A 129 0.73 -26.52 -25.80
CA ALA A 129 0.99 -27.92 -25.61
C ALA A 129 0.55 -28.62 -26.89
N SER A 130 1.57 -28.99 -27.66
CA SER A 130 1.67 -30.29 -28.30
C SER A 130 0.84 -30.52 -29.58
N GLY A 131 1.55 -30.42 -30.70
CA GLY A 131 1.16 -31.04 -31.97
C GLY A 131 2.39 -31.53 -32.73
N GLY A 132 3.19 -32.40 -32.11
CA GLY A 132 4.25 -33.10 -32.81
C GLY A 132 3.72 -34.21 -33.70
N ARG A 133 4.37 -34.34 -34.87
CA ARG A 133 4.45 -35.47 -35.81
C ARG A 133 3.30 -35.71 -36.81
N GLY A 134 3.72 -35.69 -38.07
CA GLY A 134 3.15 -36.31 -39.25
C GLY A 134 4.13 -36.10 -40.40
#